data_AF-A0A661IR43-F1
#
_entry.id   AF-A0A661IR43-F1
#
_cell.length_a   1.000
_cell.length_b   1.000
_cell.length_c   1.000
_cell.angle_alpha   90.00
_cell.angle_beta   90.00
_cell.angle_gamma   90.00
#
_symmetry.space_group_name_H-M   'P 1'
#
loop_
_entity.id
_entity.type
_entity.pdbx_description
1 polymer ?
#
loop_
_entity_poly.entity_id
_entity_poly.type
_entity_poly.pdbx_seq_one_letter_code
_entity_poly.pdbx_strand_id
1 'polypeptide(L)'
;GVNDWRDKYPLAFNPEKVRRITFAYPSREEFSCVRGPEGWKILPQGMKADGDKISAFLWKLKGVAVKEFLPLQKAGVNKDHSLLDLLIEGEKERWSLRLLKGKALYLYEEGKEEIYRIASKDEELFLKEPDDFKYKRIIPIKEGEVRELRIAFPHKKEIFLLKEGGRWVKKRPKGEVENWKVTSLLWRLMALEYLEEFRKGEVEGAFSPPQVELTLRPDEGKPEVVLTLGKKRGEGVLARIRRGEKEGYYLVKEDLLKTIEDYFGNGK
;
A
#
# COMPACT_ATOMS: atom_id res chain seq x y z
N GLY A 1 -38.90 -11.70 -7.69
CA GLY A 1 -39.42 -12.88 -8.40
C GLY A 1 -38.95 -14.13 -7.68
N VAL A 2 -39.63 -15.25 -7.89
CA VAL A 2 -39.31 -16.59 -7.36
C VAL A 2 -37.80 -16.79 -7.27
N ASN A 3 -37.31 -16.89 -6.02
CA ASN A 3 -35.92 -17.02 -5.56
C ASN A 3 -34.87 -17.13 -6.68
N ASP A 4 -34.16 -16.03 -6.94
CA ASP A 4 -32.97 -16.03 -7.80
C ASP A 4 -31.85 -16.83 -7.10
N TRP A 5 -31.76 -18.11 -7.45
CA TRP A 5 -30.80 -19.10 -6.93
C TRP A 5 -29.42 -18.99 -7.59
N ARG A 6 -29.24 -18.03 -8.49
CA ARG A 6 -27.96 -17.79 -9.16
C ARG A 6 -26.91 -17.31 -8.17
N ASP A 7 -25.67 -17.71 -8.44
CA ASP A 7 -24.52 -17.24 -7.68
C ASP A 7 -24.38 -15.72 -7.84
N LYS A 8 -24.44 -15.00 -6.72
CA LYS A 8 -24.31 -13.54 -6.69
C LYS A 8 -22.86 -13.09 -6.95
N TYR A 9 -21.92 -14.01 -7.11
CA TYR A 9 -20.51 -13.76 -7.39
C TYR A 9 -20.07 -14.47 -8.68
N PRO A 10 -20.62 -14.09 -9.85
CA PRO A 10 -20.46 -14.84 -11.09
C PRO A 10 -19.04 -14.79 -11.70
N LEU A 11 -18.13 -13.99 -11.15
CA LEU A 11 -16.77 -13.87 -11.67
C LEU A 11 -15.93 -15.13 -11.32
N ALA A 12 -15.70 -15.97 -12.32
CA ALA A 12 -15.13 -17.31 -12.12
C ALA A 12 -13.60 -17.37 -11.97
N PHE A 13 -12.88 -16.26 -12.09
CA PHE A 13 -11.42 -16.28 -12.04
C PHE A 13 -10.87 -16.65 -10.64
N ASN A 14 -9.66 -17.20 -10.61
CA ASN A 14 -8.91 -17.43 -9.36
C ASN A 14 -7.88 -16.30 -9.15
N PRO A 15 -8.05 -15.43 -8.13
CA PRO A 15 -7.11 -14.35 -7.81
C PRO A 15 -5.64 -14.78 -7.73
N GLU A 16 -5.37 -15.96 -7.20
CA GLU A 16 -3.99 -16.43 -6.98
C GLU A 16 -3.28 -16.85 -8.28
N LYS A 17 -4.07 -17.22 -9.31
CA LYS A 17 -3.58 -17.64 -10.62
C LYS A 17 -3.42 -16.47 -11.59
N VAL A 18 -3.85 -15.27 -11.21
CA VAL A 18 -3.71 -14.08 -12.06
C VAL A 18 -2.22 -13.72 -12.23
N ARG A 19 -1.85 -13.45 -13.48
CA ARG A 19 -0.51 -13.05 -13.92
C ARG A 19 -0.49 -11.64 -14.46
N ARG A 20 -1.60 -11.14 -15.01
CA ARG A 20 -1.72 -9.75 -15.46
C ARG A 20 -3.13 -9.22 -15.22
N ILE A 21 -3.20 -7.93 -14.89
CA ILE A 21 -4.43 -7.14 -14.90
C ILE A 21 -4.13 -5.86 -15.65
N THR A 22 -4.88 -5.60 -16.70
CA THR A 22 -4.78 -4.39 -17.52
C THR A 22 -6.00 -3.54 -17.30
N PHE A 23 -5.77 -2.25 -17.05
CA PHE A 23 -6.79 -1.24 -16.80
C PHE A 23 -6.79 -0.24 -17.95
N ALA A 24 -7.81 -0.30 -18.80
CA ALA A 24 -8.00 0.65 -19.90
C ALA A 24 -9.19 1.56 -19.59
N TYR A 25 -8.90 2.85 -19.39
CA TYR A 25 -9.91 3.88 -19.17
C TYR A 25 -10.02 4.75 -20.42
N PRO A 26 -11.22 5.22 -20.82
CA PRO A 26 -11.35 6.09 -21.99
C PRO A 26 -10.61 7.42 -21.87
N SER A 27 -10.39 7.91 -20.66
CA SER A 27 -9.90 9.26 -20.38
C SER A 27 -8.42 9.35 -20.00
N ARG A 28 -7.69 8.23 -19.94
CA ARG A 28 -6.27 8.22 -19.51
C ARG A 28 -5.51 7.02 -20.10
N GLU A 29 -4.19 7.08 -19.99
CA GLU A 29 -3.32 6.00 -20.44
C GLU A 29 -3.64 4.68 -19.72
N GLU A 30 -3.60 3.60 -20.51
CA GLU A 30 -3.69 2.25 -20.00
C GLU A 30 -2.48 1.93 -19.12
N PHE A 31 -2.71 1.18 -18.05
CA PHE A 31 -1.62 0.59 -17.27
C PHE A 31 -1.92 -0.87 -16.94
N SER A 32 -0.87 -1.63 -16.65
CA SER A 32 -0.99 -3.05 -16.31
C SER A 32 -0.19 -3.41 -15.07
N CYS A 33 -0.77 -4.21 -14.18
CA CYS A 33 -0.04 -4.93 -13.14
C CYS A 33 0.36 -6.30 -13.68
N VAL A 34 1.65 -6.61 -13.75
CA VAL A 34 2.18 -7.86 -14.32
C VAL A 34 3.05 -8.59 -13.30
N ARG A 35 2.76 -9.87 -13.07
CA ARG A 35 3.52 -10.74 -12.18
C ARG A 35 4.75 -11.29 -12.90
N GLY A 36 5.93 -10.90 -12.45
CA GLY A 36 7.22 -11.38 -12.94
C GLY A 36 7.98 -12.23 -11.90
N PRO A 37 9.22 -12.65 -12.23
CA PRO A 37 10.07 -13.44 -11.33
C PRO A 37 10.45 -12.68 -10.04
N GLU A 38 10.58 -11.36 -10.12
CA GLU A 38 10.93 -10.47 -9.00
C GLU A 38 9.70 -9.95 -8.23
N GLY A 39 8.51 -10.48 -8.54
CA GLY A 39 7.24 -9.98 -8.05
C GLY A 39 6.48 -9.14 -9.08
N TRP A 40 5.48 -8.40 -8.60
CA TRP A 40 4.61 -7.60 -9.47
C TRP A 40 5.28 -6.29 -9.91
N LYS A 41 5.04 -5.90 -11.16
CA LYS A 41 5.46 -4.63 -11.75
C LYS A 41 4.27 -3.91 -12.37
N ILE A 42 4.30 -2.58 -12.37
CA ILE A 42 3.35 -1.73 -13.07
C ILE A 42 3.97 -1.29 -14.39
N LEU A 43 3.30 -1.57 -15.50
CA LEU A 43 3.68 -1.17 -16.85
C LEU A 43 2.79 -0.02 -17.35
N PRO A 44 3.31 0.87 -18.22
CA PRO A 44 4.61 0.77 -18.90
C PRO A 44 5.84 1.23 -18.10
N GLN A 45 5.66 1.91 -16.97
CA GLN A 45 6.76 2.56 -16.24
C GLN A 45 7.74 1.59 -15.56
N GLY A 46 7.43 0.30 -15.51
CA GLY A 46 8.29 -0.74 -14.90
C GLY A 46 8.42 -0.63 -13.38
N MET A 47 7.54 0.11 -12.71
CA MET A 47 7.61 0.36 -11.27
C MET A 47 7.33 -0.92 -10.47
N LYS A 48 7.98 -1.08 -9.32
CA LYS A 48 7.65 -2.17 -8.39
C LYS A 48 6.23 -1.98 -7.84
N ALA A 49 5.43 -3.04 -7.94
CA ALA A 49 4.07 -3.05 -7.44
C ALA A 49 3.95 -3.78 -6.10
N ASP A 50 2.93 -3.43 -5.33
CA ASP A 50 2.57 -4.07 -4.08
C ASP A 50 1.66 -5.27 -4.36
N GLY A 51 2.22 -6.47 -4.20
CA GLY A 51 1.48 -7.72 -4.41
C GLY A 51 0.30 -7.90 -3.45
N ASP A 52 0.38 -7.35 -2.23
CA ASP A 52 -0.70 -7.44 -1.24
C ASP A 52 -1.88 -6.56 -1.69
N LYS A 53 -1.61 -5.34 -2.19
CA LYS A 53 -2.65 -4.44 -2.74
C LYS A 53 -3.31 -5.03 -3.98
N ILE A 54 -2.54 -5.64 -4.89
CA ILE A 54 -3.07 -6.32 -6.08
C ILE A 54 -3.94 -7.52 -5.70
N SER A 55 -3.46 -8.35 -4.77
CA SER A 55 -4.24 -9.48 -4.24
C SER A 55 -5.56 -9.00 -3.62
N ALA A 56 -5.50 -7.97 -2.76
CA ALA A 56 -6.67 -7.38 -2.13
C ALA A 56 -7.68 -6.84 -3.16
N PHE A 57 -7.20 -6.20 -4.24
CA PHE A 57 -8.05 -5.76 -5.35
C PHE A 57 -8.73 -6.94 -6.03
N LEU A 58 -7.99 -8.00 -6.40
CA LEU A 58 -8.54 -9.18 -7.08
C LEU A 58 -9.59 -9.90 -6.23
N TRP A 59 -9.35 -10.04 -4.92
CA TRP A 59 -10.32 -10.63 -4.00
C TRP A 59 -11.57 -9.77 -3.85
N LYS A 60 -11.42 -8.44 -3.75
CA LYS A 60 -12.56 -7.51 -3.74
C LYS A 60 -13.36 -7.56 -5.03
N LEU A 61 -12.68 -7.61 -6.18
CA LEU A 61 -13.32 -7.73 -7.49
C LEU A 61 -14.13 -9.02 -7.59
N LYS A 62 -13.54 -10.15 -7.23
CA LYS A 62 -14.25 -11.44 -7.16
C LYS A 62 -15.45 -11.41 -6.19
N GLY A 63 -15.32 -10.65 -5.11
CA GLY A 63 -16.37 -10.45 -4.10
C GLY A 63 -17.40 -9.37 -4.44
N VAL A 64 -17.43 -8.82 -5.66
CA VAL A 64 -18.48 -7.88 -6.06
C VAL A 64 -19.80 -8.64 -6.20
N ALA A 65 -20.78 -8.25 -5.38
CA ALA A 65 -22.07 -8.92 -5.33
C ALA A 65 -23.03 -8.37 -6.38
N VAL A 66 -23.51 -9.25 -7.25
CA VAL A 66 -24.56 -8.96 -8.24
C VAL A 66 -25.89 -8.74 -7.54
N LYS A 67 -26.52 -7.62 -7.84
CA LYS A 67 -27.85 -7.23 -7.35
C LYS A 67 -28.95 -7.70 -8.27
N GLU A 68 -28.67 -7.77 -9.56
CA GLU A 68 -29.62 -8.17 -10.58
C GLU A 68 -28.88 -8.60 -11.84
N PHE A 69 -29.38 -9.63 -12.50
CA PHE A 69 -28.92 -10.05 -13.82
C PHE A 69 -29.92 -9.56 -14.85
N LEU A 70 -29.42 -8.91 -15.89
CA LEU A 70 -30.25 -8.31 -16.93
C LEU A 70 -29.76 -8.75 -18.30
N PRO A 71 -30.66 -9.04 -19.26
CA PRO A 71 -30.27 -9.13 -20.65
C PRO A 71 -29.61 -7.82 -21.09
N LEU A 72 -28.52 -7.90 -21.84
CA LEU A 72 -27.75 -6.74 -22.28
C LEU A 72 -28.63 -5.67 -22.96
N GLN A 73 -29.61 -6.10 -23.76
CA GLN A 73 -30.52 -5.22 -24.51
C GLN A 73 -31.47 -4.44 -23.60
N LYS A 74 -31.77 -4.93 -22.39
CA LYS A 74 -32.77 -4.33 -21.48
C LYS A 74 -32.20 -3.29 -20.53
N ALA A 75 -30.88 -3.17 -20.43
CA ALA A 75 -30.25 -2.30 -19.44
C ALA A 75 -30.10 -0.84 -19.86
N GLY A 76 -30.36 -0.50 -21.13
CA GLY A 76 -30.21 0.86 -21.65
C GLY A 76 -28.77 1.39 -21.54
N VAL A 77 -27.78 0.50 -21.55
CA VAL A 77 -26.35 0.83 -21.56
C VAL A 77 -25.77 0.55 -22.94
N ASN A 78 -24.84 1.38 -23.39
CA ASN A 78 -24.04 1.08 -24.57
C ASN A 78 -22.76 0.35 -24.12
N LYS A 79 -22.61 -0.93 -24.52
CA LYS A 79 -21.42 -1.72 -24.17
C LYS A 79 -20.12 -1.17 -24.74
N ASP A 80 -20.20 -0.35 -25.78
CA ASP A 80 -19.03 0.26 -26.44
C ASP A 80 -18.60 1.57 -25.73
N HIS A 81 -19.39 2.05 -24.77
CA HIS A 81 -19.07 3.22 -23.95
C HIS A 81 -18.84 2.78 -22.50
N SER A 82 -17.76 2.05 -22.26
CA SER A 82 -17.35 1.64 -20.92
C SER A 82 -16.72 2.78 -20.14
N LEU A 83 -16.81 2.73 -18.81
CA LEU A 83 -16.01 3.55 -17.90
C LEU A 83 -14.61 2.99 -17.69
N LEU A 84 -14.47 1.68 -17.86
CA LEU A 84 -13.25 0.91 -17.68
C LEU A 84 -13.40 -0.43 -18.38
N ASP A 85 -12.38 -0.81 -19.14
CA ASP A 85 -12.16 -2.18 -19.59
C ASP A 85 -11.03 -2.81 -18.76
N LEU A 86 -11.35 -3.94 -18.12
CA LEU A 86 -10.43 -4.76 -17.36
C LEU A 86 -10.13 -6.04 -18.13
N LEU A 87 -8.87 -6.26 -18.45
CA LEU A 87 -8.39 -7.55 -18.94
C LEU A 87 -7.61 -8.24 -17.82
N ILE A 88 -8.12 -9.39 -17.38
CA ILE A 88 -7.50 -10.24 -16.35
C ILE A 88 -6.95 -11.48 -17.05
N GLU A 89 -5.66 -11.74 -16.90
CA GLU A 89 -5.00 -12.87 -17.55
C GLU A 89 -4.35 -13.78 -16.51
N GLY A 90 -4.68 -15.06 -16.57
CA GLY A 90 -3.98 -16.14 -15.90
C GLY A 90 -2.97 -16.80 -16.84
N GLU A 91 -2.60 -18.05 -16.54
CA GLU A 91 -1.66 -18.82 -17.37
C GLU A 91 -2.29 -19.34 -18.67
N LYS A 92 -3.57 -19.74 -18.62
CA LYS A 92 -4.31 -20.33 -19.75
C LYS A 92 -5.65 -19.66 -20.02
N GLU A 93 -6.06 -18.78 -19.13
CA GLU A 93 -7.41 -18.22 -19.09
C GLU A 93 -7.31 -16.70 -19.12
N ARG A 94 -8.28 -16.05 -19.75
CA ARG A 94 -8.42 -14.61 -19.77
C ARG A 94 -9.88 -14.23 -19.56
N TRP A 95 -10.11 -13.15 -18.83
CA TRP A 95 -11.43 -12.57 -18.59
C TRP A 95 -11.40 -11.11 -19.00
N SER A 96 -12.36 -10.70 -19.81
CA SER A 96 -12.55 -9.31 -20.21
C SER A 96 -13.82 -8.80 -19.57
N LEU A 97 -13.69 -7.80 -18.69
CA LEU A 97 -14.79 -7.20 -17.96
C LEU A 97 -14.88 -5.72 -18.31
N ARG A 98 -16.06 -5.25 -18.66
CA ARG A 98 -16.34 -3.83 -18.87
C ARG A 98 -17.21 -3.31 -17.73
N LEU A 99 -16.82 -2.17 -17.18
CA LEU A 99 -17.66 -1.39 -16.29
C LEU A 99 -18.51 -0.44 -17.13
N LEU A 100 -19.83 -0.54 -17.03
CA LEU A 100 -20.76 0.28 -17.80
C LEU A 100 -21.58 1.16 -16.86
N LYS A 101 -21.90 2.37 -17.31
CA LYS A 101 -22.77 3.31 -16.58
C LYS A 101 -24.04 3.58 -17.36
N GLY A 102 -25.18 3.40 -16.70
CA GLY A 102 -26.49 3.87 -17.14
C GLY A 102 -27.23 4.51 -15.97
N LYS A 103 -28.46 4.08 -15.71
CA LYS A 103 -29.19 4.44 -14.47
C LYS A 103 -28.57 3.84 -13.20
N ALA A 104 -27.71 2.84 -13.35
CA ALA A 104 -26.95 2.19 -12.29
C ALA A 104 -25.56 1.81 -12.83
N LEU A 105 -24.78 1.12 -12.00
CA LEU A 105 -23.49 0.57 -12.38
C LEU A 105 -23.65 -0.89 -12.79
N TYR A 106 -23.02 -1.28 -13.89
CA TYR A 106 -23.12 -2.62 -14.43
C TYR A 106 -21.74 -3.19 -14.77
N LEU A 107 -21.58 -4.49 -14.57
CA LEU A 107 -20.48 -5.28 -15.11
C LEU A 107 -20.96 -6.08 -16.31
N TYR A 108 -20.18 -6.06 -17.37
CA TYR A 108 -20.37 -6.87 -18.56
C TYR A 108 -19.13 -7.73 -18.76
N GLU A 109 -19.30 -9.06 -18.81
CA GLU A 109 -18.23 -9.97 -19.20
C GLU A 109 -18.31 -10.21 -20.72
N GLU A 110 -17.21 -9.99 -21.43
CA GLU A 110 -17.17 -10.08 -22.88
C GLU A 110 -17.63 -11.47 -23.37
N GLY A 111 -18.56 -11.48 -24.34
CA GLY A 111 -19.12 -12.71 -24.90
C GLY A 111 -20.30 -13.28 -24.12
N LYS A 112 -20.74 -12.67 -23.02
CA LYS A 112 -22.02 -13.00 -22.35
C LYS A 112 -23.17 -12.20 -22.96
N GLU A 113 -24.38 -12.74 -22.92
CA GLU A 113 -25.60 -12.03 -23.33
C GLU A 113 -26.27 -11.26 -22.18
N GLU A 114 -25.75 -11.43 -20.97
CA GLU A 114 -26.24 -10.80 -19.75
C GLU A 114 -25.23 -9.79 -19.21
N ILE A 115 -25.74 -8.81 -18.46
CA ILE A 115 -24.96 -7.90 -17.64
C ILE A 115 -25.41 -7.99 -16.17
N TYR A 116 -24.51 -7.59 -15.29
CA TYR A 116 -24.71 -7.67 -13.85
C TYR A 116 -24.84 -6.28 -13.25
N ARG A 117 -26.00 -5.95 -12.69
CA ARG A 117 -26.14 -4.72 -11.89
C ARG A 117 -25.40 -4.89 -10.58
N ILE A 118 -24.52 -3.96 -10.25
CA ILE A 118 -23.75 -3.93 -9.00
C ILE A 118 -24.16 -2.71 -8.15
N ALA A 119 -23.70 -2.64 -6.91
CA ALA A 119 -24.04 -1.51 -6.06
C ALA A 119 -23.20 -0.28 -6.45
N SER A 120 -23.78 0.92 -6.39
CA SER A 120 -23.05 2.15 -6.70
C SER A 120 -21.84 2.38 -5.77
N LYS A 121 -21.89 1.89 -4.53
CA LYS A 121 -20.76 1.94 -3.59
C LYS A 121 -19.52 1.18 -4.06
N ASP A 122 -19.69 0.25 -5.02
CA ASP A 122 -18.58 -0.54 -5.54
C ASP A 122 -17.82 0.23 -6.64
N GLU A 123 -18.29 1.42 -7.06
CA GLU A 123 -17.64 2.25 -8.09
C GLU A 123 -16.18 2.58 -7.76
N GLU A 124 -15.87 2.89 -6.49
CA GLU A 124 -14.51 3.19 -6.02
C GLU A 124 -13.52 2.02 -6.20
N LEU A 125 -14.02 0.78 -6.28
CA LEU A 125 -13.16 -0.37 -6.57
C LEU A 125 -12.52 -0.24 -7.94
N PHE A 126 -13.22 0.36 -8.90
CA PHE A 126 -12.81 0.46 -10.30
C PHE A 126 -12.06 1.76 -10.61
N LEU A 127 -12.10 2.75 -9.72
CA LEU A 127 -11.30 3.97 -9.85
C LEU A 127 -9.89 3.69 -9.31
N LYS A 128 -9.04 3.09 -10.14
CA LYS A 128 -7.68 2.69 -9.77
C LYS A 128 -6.63 3.40 -10.62
N GLU A 129 -5.50 3.72 -10.02
CA GLU A 129 -4.36 4.35 -10.66
C GLU A 129 -3.09 3.53 -10.45
N PRO A 130 -2.04 3.73 -11.27
CA PRO A 130 -0.73 3.11 -11.03
C PRO A 130 -0.26 3.26 -9.58
N ASP A 131 -0.48 4.43 -8.98
CA ASP A 131 -0.03 4.75 -7.63
C ASP A 131 -0.76 3.95 -6.53
N ASP A 132 -2.01 3.51 -6.77
CA ASP A 132 -2.75 2.64 -5.84
C ASP A 132 -2.08 1.28 -5.66
N PHE A 133 -1.39 0.80 -6.70
CA PHE A 133 -0.70 -0.48 -6.69
C PHE A 133 0.80 -0.35 -6.48
N LYS A 134 1.34 0.86 -6.34
CA LYS A 134 2.78 1.06 -6.17
C LYS A 134 3.23 0.50 -4.82
N TYR A 135 4.40 -0.14 -4.82
CA TYR A 135 5.04 -0.54 -3.56
C TYR A 135 5.61 0.70 -2.88
N LYS A 136 5.02 1.10 -1.75
CA LYS A 136 5.35 2.36 -1.05
C LYS A 136 6.11 2.21 0.27
N ARG A 137 6.46 0.99 0.68
CA ARG A 137 7.18 0.78 1.95
C ARG A 137 8.62 1.31 1.84
N ILE A 138 9.02 2.16 2.79
CA ILE A 138 10.30 2.88 2.74
C ILE A 138 11.40 2.30 3.64
N ILE A 139 11.04 1.44 4.61
CA ILE A 139 12.00 0.80 5.51
C ILE A 139 12.15 -0.69 5.12
N PRO A 140 13.29 -1.09 4.52
CA PRO A 140 13.50 -2.45 4.02
C PRO A 140 14.11 -3.35 5.10
N ILE A 141 13.46 -3.48 6.26
CA ILE A 141 13.92 -4.31 7.38
C ILE A 141 12.79 -5.22 7.85
N LYS A 142 13.10 -6.42 8.34
CA LYS A 142 12.12 -7.30 9.01
C LYS A 142 12.22 -7.18 10.53
N GLU A 143 11.12 -7.48 11.23
CA GLU A 143 11.00 -7.26 12.68
C GLU A 143 12.09 -7.96 13.48
N GLY A 144 12.29 -9.25 13.16
CA GLY A 144 13.23 -10.13 13.87
C GLY A 144 14.69 -9.72 13.69
N GLU A 145 14.99 -8.87 12.72
CA GLU A 145 16.34 -8.52 12.33
C GLU A 145 16.89 -7.35 13.17
N VAL A 146 16.04 -6.51 13.78
CA VAL A 146 16.49 -5.33 14.52
C VAL A 146 16.99 -5.74 15.91
N ARG A 147 18.25 -5.40 16.22
CA ARG A 147 18.91 -5.69 17.50
C ARG A 147 19.15 -4.46 18.35
N GLU A 148 19.41 -3.32 17.70
CA GLU A 148 19.56 -2.04 18.38
C GLU A 148 18.59 -1.02 17.79
N LEU A 149 18.02 -0.20 18.69
CA LEU A 149 17.23 0.97 18.33
C LEU A 149 17.74 2.16 19.14
N ARG A 150 18.12 3.23 18.45
CA ARG A 150 18.42 4.53 19.07
C ARG A 150 17.36 5.53 18.67
N ILE A 151 16.90 6.32 19.63
CA ILE A 151 15.88 7.36 19.46
C ILE A 151 16.45 8.66 19.99
N ALA A 152 16.63 9.63 19.11
CA ALA A 152 17.17 10.94 19.43
C ALA A 152 16.13 12.02 19.15
N PHE A 153 15.69 12.72 20.19
CA PHE A 153 14.90 13.95 20.07
C PHE A 153 15.81 15.17 20.23
N PRO A 154 15.46 16.32 19.65
CA PRO A 154 16.12 17.58 19.94
C PRO A 154 16.17 17.84 21.45
N HIS A 155 17.35 18.21 21.94
CA HIS A 155 17.58 18.64 23.33
C HIS A 155 17.24 17.59 24.41
N LYS A 156 17.02 16.31 24.06
CA LYS A 156 16.84 15.21 25.02
C LYS A 156 18.02 14.24 24.95
N LYS A 157 18.22 13.46 26.02
CA LYS A 157 19.19 12.36 26.00
C LYS A 157 18.71 11.28 25.02
N GLU A 158 19.62 10.77 24.20
CA GLU A 158 19.36 9.62 23.33
C GLU A 158 18.86 8.44 24.17
N ILE A 159 17.80 7.79 23.68
CA ILE A 159 17.33 6.51 24.19
C ILE A 159 17.99 5.41 23.37
N PHE A 160 18.79 4.56 24.02
CA PHE A 160 19.43 3.39 23.41
C PHE A 160 18.80 2.11 23.96
N LEU A 161 18.19 1.35 23.07
CA LEU A 161 17.55 0.06 23.34
C LEU A 161 18.35 -1.06 22.66
N LEU A 162 18.56 -2.15 23.39
CA LEU A 162 19.24 -3.36 22.91
C LEU A 162 18.35 -4.58 23.15
N LYS A 163 18.27 -5.49 22.18
CA LYS A 163 17.51 -6.74 22.30
C LYS A 163 18.37 -7.82 22.96
N GLU A 164 18.03 -8.20 24.19
CA GLU A 164 18.72 -9.21 25.01
C GLU A 164 17.73 -10.28 25.47
N GLY A 165 18.07 -11.57 25.32
CA GLY A 165 17.18 -12.66 25.76
C GLY A 165 15.76 -12.61 25.15
N GLY A 166 15.63 -12.05 23.94
CA GLY A 166 14.34 -11.86 23.27
C GLY A 166 13.54 -10.64 23.70
N ARG A 167 14.03 -9.83 24.65
CA ARG A 167 13.36 -8.62 25.15
C ARG A 167 14.19 -7.37 24.88
N TRP A 168 13.53 -6.23 24.74
CA TRP A 168 14.15 -4.92 24.65
C TRP A 168 14.53 -4.42 26.05
N VAL A 169 15.78 -3.96 26.17
CA VAL A 169 16.37 -3.41 27.39
C VAL A 169 16.86 -1.99 27.10
N LYS A 170 16.49 -1.03 27.94
CA LYS A 170 16.95 0.36 27.81
C LYS A 170 18.32 0.51 28.48
N LYS A 171 19.36 0.59 27.65
CA LYS A 171 20.75 0.72 28.08
C LYS A 171 21.12 2.16 28.41
N ARG A 172 20.56 3.13 27.69
CA ARG A 172 20.76 4.56 27.96
C ARG A 172 19.46 5.34 27.78
N PRO A 173 19.09 6.22 28.72
CA PRO A 173 19.48 6.13 30.13
C PRO A 173 19.12 4.74 30.69
N LYS A 174 19.94 4.15 31.57
CA LYS A 174 19.71 2.79 32.09
C LYS A 174 18.34 2.70 32.77
N GLY A 175 17.54 1.70 32.42
CA GLY A 175 16.25 1.45 33.06
C GLY A 175 15.41 0.45 32.28
N GLU A 176 14.11 0.42 32.59
CA GLU A 176 13.15 -0.43 31.88
C GLU A 176 12.52 0.30 30.69
N VAL A 177 12.00 -0.50 29.76
CA VAL A 177 11.17 -0.06 28.64
C VAL A 177 10.01 -1.03 28.49
N GLU A 178 8.82 -0.48 28.25
CA GLU A 178 7.66 -1.28 27.91
C GLU A 178 7.88 -1.92 26.53
N ASN A 179 8.10 -3.23 26.52
CA ASN A 179 8.48 -3.98 25.31
C ASN A 179 7.43 -3.88 24.20
N TRP A 180 6.16 -3.75 24.56
CA TRP A 180 5.07 -3.61 23.60
C TRP A 180 5.16 -2.27 22.83
N LYS A 181 5.67 -1.18 23.44
CA LYS A 181 5.88 0.10 22.76
C LYS A 181 6.96 0.00 21.69
N VAL A 182 8.07 -0.66 22.01
CA VAL A 182 9.18 -0.87 21.05
C VAL A 182 8.73 -1.75 19.89
N THR A 183 8.04 -2.84 20.21
CA THR A 183 7.50 -3.77 19.21
C THR A 183 6.50 -3.04 18.29
N SER A 184 5.54 -2.31 18.85
CA SER A 184 4.57 -1.53 18.10
C SER A 184 5.22 -0.49 17.18
N LEU A 185 6.25 0.23 17.66
CA LEU A 185 7.01 1.17 16.84
C LEU A 185 7.69 0.45 15.64
N LEU A 186 8.35 -0.69 15.88
CA LEU A 186 8.99 -1.45 14.79
C LEU A 186 7.96 -1.92 13.75
N TRP A 187 6.79 -2.40 14.18
CA TRP A 187 5.69 -2.76 13.28
C TRP A 187 5.24 -1.59 12.40
N ARG A 188 5.08 -0.42 13.00
CA ARG A 188 4.73 0.81 12.26
C ARG A 188 5.82 1.22 11.27
N LEU A 189 7.08 1.12 11.66
CA LEU A 189 8.21 1.43 10.78
C LEU A 189 8.27 0.47 9.57
N MET A 190 8.06 -0.82 9.77
CA MET A 190 8.03 -1.80 8.68
C MET A 190 6.84 -1.61 7.73
N ALA A 191 5.70 -1.17 8.27
CA ALA A 191 4.49 -0.87 7.51
C ALA A 191 4.47 0.57 6.97
N LEU A 192 5.53 1.35 7.19
CA LEU A 192 5.56 2.77 6.85
C LEU A 192 5.57 2.95 5.33
N GLU A 193 4.48 3.51 4.82
CA GLU A 193 4.35 3.92 3.42
C GLU A 193 4.56 5.42 3.27
N TYR A 194 5.23 5.83 2.20
CA TYR A 194 5.26 7.24 1.82
C TYR A 194 3.94 7.67 1.17
N LEU A 195 3.57 8.93 1.39
CA LEU A 195 2.51 9.63 0.68
C LEU A 195 3.06 10.26 -0.60
N GLU A 196 4.26 10.85 -0.52
CA GLU A 196 4.95 11.53 -1.62
C GLU A 196 6.46 11.24 -1.54
N GLU A 197 7.15 11.27 -2.68
CA GLU A 197 8.60 11.11 -2.79
C GLU A 197 9.21 12.39 -3.37
N PHE A 198 10.36 12.80 -2.84
CA PHE A 198 11.03 14.05 -3.20
C PHE A 198 12.48 13.81 -3.63
N ARG A 199 12.99 14.74 -4.43
CA ARG A 199 14.43 14.92 -4.62
C ARG A 199 15.00 15.72 -3.46
N LYS A 200 16.29 15.52 -3.16
CA LYS A 200 17.02 16.19 -2.08
C LYS A 200 16.81 17.71 -2.03
N GLY A 201 16.93 18.38 -3.19
CA GLY A 201 16.81 19.84 -3.29
C GLY A 201 15.41 20.37 -2.98
N GLU A 202 14.36 19.56 -3.09
CA GLU A 202 12.98 19.98 -2.82
C GLU A 202 12.65 20.05 -1.32
N VAL A 203 13.50 19.45 -0.49
CA VAL A 203 13.32 19.36 0.97
C VAL A 203 14.56 19.82 1.73
N GLU A 204 15.36 20.69 1.11
CA GLU A 204 16.56 21.24 1.73
C GLU A 204 16.22 21.99 3.04
N GLY A 205 17.04 21.78 4.08
CA GLY A 205 16.80 22.37 5.40
C GLY A 205 15.59 21.82 6.17
N ALA A 206 14.84 20.85 5.63
CA ALA A 206 13.68 20.28 6.32
C ALA A 206 14.03 19.41 7.54
N PHE A 207 15.28 18.95 7.62
CA PHE A 207 15.75 17.97 8.63
C PHE A 207 16.68 18.57 9.67
N SER A 208 16.83 19.90 9.72
CA SER A 208 17.70 20.60 10.67
C SER A 208 16.96 21.77 11.34
N PRO A 209 16.65 21.71 12.65
CA PRO A 209 16.78 20.52 13.50
C PRO A 209 15.75 19.44 13.10
N PRO A 210 16.04 18.15 13.33
CA PRO A 210 15.05 17.09 13.16
C PRO A 210 13.96 17.19 14.24
N GLN A 211 12.79 16.60 14.03
CA GLN A 211 11.80 16.34 15.10
C GLN A 211 12.19 15.11 15.92
N VAL A 212 12.63 14.05 15.23
CA VAL A 212 13.22 12.85 15.84
C VAL A 212 14.11 12.14 14.83
N GLU A 213 15.17 11.51 15.31
CA GLU A 213 15.99 10.59 14.53
C GLU A 213 15.94 9.19 15.16
N LEU A 214 15.70 8.19 14.32
CA LEU A 214 15.70 6.78 14.67
C LEU A 214 16.85 6.09 13.94
N THR A 215 17.69 5.39 14.70
CA THR A 215 18.74 4.53 14.15
C THR A 215 18.40 3.08 14.46
N LEU A 216 18.19 2.29 13.41
CA LEU A 216 17.91 0.86 13.49
C LEU A 216 19.15 0.10 13.04
N ARG A 217 19.71 -0.71 13.93
CA ARG A 217 20.80 -1.64 13.60
C ARG A 217 20.24 -3.05 13.46
N PRO A 218 20.25 -3.63 12.25
CA PRO A 218 19.86 -5.02 12.07
C PRO A 218 20.98 -5.98 12.53
N ASP A 219 20.74 -7.29 12.40
CA ASP A 219 21.73 -8.37 12.55
C ASP A 219 23.02 -8.10 11.74
N GLU A 220 24.12 -8.70 12.18
CA GLU A 220 25.44 -8.54 11.55
C GLU A 220 25.42 -8.73 10.03
N GLY A 221 26.18 -7.90 9.32
CA GLY A 221 26.29 -7.91 7.86
C GLY A 221 25.22 -7.10 7.12
N LYS A 222 24.21 -6.54 7.80
CA LYS A 222 23.23 -5.64 7.19
C LYS A 222 23.54 -4.17 7.50
N PRO A 223 23.33 -3.25 6.53
CA PRO A 223 23.57 -1.84 6.76
C PRO A 223 22.56 -1.27 7.76
N GLU A 224 23.05 -0.39 8.62
CA GLU A 224 22.24 0.46 9.50
C GLU A 224 21.23 1.27 8.67
N VAL A 225 20.04 1.48 9.25
CA VAL A 225 19.00 2.35 8.68
C VAL A 225 18.77 3.51 9.62
N VAL A 226 18.89 4.74 9.10
CA VAL A 226 18.60 5.96 9.83
C VAL A 226 17.37 6.62 9.23
N LEU A 227 16.31 6.77 10.01
CA LEU A 227 15.12 7.54 9.67
C LEU A 227 15.17 8.86 10.45
N THR A 228 15.25 9.97 9.73
CA THR A 228 15.14 11.32 10.28
C THR A 228 13.76 11.88 9.94
N LEU A 229 12.93 12.20 10.94
CA LEU A 229 11.69 12.95 10.74
C LEU A 229 11.97 14.44 10.92
N GLY A 230 11.61 15.24 9.91
CA GLY A 230 11.85 16.67 9.82
C GLY A 230 10.58 17.49 10.03
N LYS A 231 10.49 18.65 9.36
CA LYS A 231 9.33 19.56 9.44
C LYS A 231 8.02 18.89 9.00
N LYS A 232 6.92 19.29 9.63
CA LYS A 232 5.56 18.96 9.18
C LYS A 232 5.26 19.63 7.85
N ARG A 233 4.48 18.96 6.99
CA ARG A 233 4.03 19.48 5.69
C ARG A 233 2.64 18.92 5.39
N GLY A 234 1.63 19.79 5.31
CA GLY A 234 0.24 19.37 5.21
C GLY A 234 -0.15 18.48 6.39
N GLU A 235 -0.78 17.34 6.11
CA GLU A 235 -1.18 16.33 7.11
C GLU A 235 -0.06 15.31 7.44
N GLY A 236 1.16 15.53 6.92
CA GLY A 236 2.28 14.61 7.06
C GLY A 236 3.52 15.24 7.69
N VAL A 237 4.57 14.43 7.79
CA VAL A 237 5.91 14.83 8.23
C VAL A 237 6.93 14.41 7.18
N LEU A 238 7.88 15.30 6.88
CA LEU A 238 8.98 14.97 5.98
C LEU A 238 9.89 13.93 6.63
N ALA A 239 10.26 12.91 5.88
CA ALA A 239 11.11 11.80 6.31
C ALA A 239 12.31 11.68 5.38
N ARG A 240 13.50 11.56 5.95
CA ARG A 240 14.71 11.17 5.24
C ARG A 240 15.13 9.80 5.73
N ILE A 241 15.37 8.88 4.80
CA ILE A 241 15.89 7.55 5.11
C ILE A 241 17.26 7.40 4.50
N ARG A 242 18.23 6.96 5.31
CA ARG A 242 19.58 6.65 4.88
C ARG A 242 19.91 5.20 5.21
N ARG A 243 20.48 4.48 4.25
CA ARG A 243 20.92 3.08 4.38
C ARG A 243 22.21 2.87 3.61
N GLY A 244 23.33 2.77 4.32
CA GLY A 244 24.65 2.86 3.71
C GLY A 244 24.79 4.19 2.96
N GLU A 245 25.17 4.12 1.68
CA GLU A 245 25.32 5.30 0.81
C GLU A 245 24.01 5.78 0.16
N LYS A 246 22.92 5.00 0.28
CA LYS A 246 21.63 5.35 -0.32
C LYS A 246 20.84 6.26 0.61
N GLU A 247 20.24 7.30 0.05
CA GLU A 247 19.30 8.18 0.73
C GLU A 247 18.01 8.37 -0.08
N GLY A 248 16.89 8.53 0.62
CA GLY A 248 15.58 8.83 0.05
C GLY A 248 14.82 9.83 0.91
N TYR A 249 13.93 10.60 0.28
CA TYR A 249 13.20 11.70 0.89
C TYR A 249 11.71 11.56 0.60
N TYR A 250 10.89 11.61 1.65
CA TYR A 250 9.49 11.22 1.57
C TYR A 250 8.62 12.15 2.40
N LEU A 251 7.34 12.24 2.07
CA LEU A 251 6.29 12.63 3.02
C LEU A 251 5.70 11.36 3.61
N VAL A 252 5.58 11.26 4.93
CA VAL A 252 4.88 10.15 5.60
C VAL A 252 3.76 10.70 6.48
N LYS A 253 2.83 9.83 6.87
CA LYS A 253 1.76 10.20 7.82
C LYS A 253 2.35 10.66 9.15
N GLU A 254 1.74 11.69 9.74
CA GLU A 254 2.17 12.27 11.02
C GLU A 254 1.99 11.30 12.21
N ASP A 255 1.17 10.26 12.07
CA ASP A 255 0.88 9.29 13.14
C ASP A 255 2.13 8.58 13.66
N LEU A 256 3.15 8.39 12.81
CA LEU A 256 4.44 7.87 13.22
C LEU A 256 5.13 8.80 14.23
N LEU A 257 5.21 10.11 13.94
CA LEU A 257 5.84 11.08 14.83
C LEU A 257 5.12 11.13 16.18
N LYS A 258 3.78 11.21 16.15
CA LYS A 258 2.95 11.20 17.35
C LYS A 258 3.18 9.94 18.18
N THR A 259 3.23 8.77 17.56
CA THR A 259 3.49 7.50 18.26
C THR A 259 4.85 7.52 18.96
N ILE A 260 5.90 8.02 18.29
CA ILE A 260 7.24 8.09 18.86
C ILE A 260 7.27 9.05 20.06
N GLU A 261 6.63 10.21 19.95
CA GLU A 261 6.51 11.20 21.03
C GLU A 261 5.72 10.64 22.23
N ASP A 262 4.61 9.95 21.98
CA ASP A 262 3.78 9.34 23.03
C ASP A 262 4.53 8.22 23.77
N TYR A 263 5.29 7.40 23.04
CA TYR A 263 5.97 6.25 23.62
C TYR A 263 7.28 6.62 24.31
N PHE A 264 8.03 7.57 23.75
CA PHE A 264 9.42 7.83 24.10
C PHE A 264 9.74 9.31 24.33
N GLY A 265 8.83 10.22 24.00
CA GLY A 265 9.03 11.67 24.13
C GLY A 265 8.84 12.18 25.55
N ASN A 266 7.96 11.58 26.35
CA ASN A 266 7.74 12.01 27.73
C ASN A 266 8.73 11.29 28.66
N GLY A 267 9.74 12.04 29.13
CA GLY A 267 10.63 11.58 30.20
C GLY A 267 9.86 11.50 31.51
N LYS A 268 9.47 10.31 31.93
CA LYS A 268 9.35 9.98 33.35
C LYS A 268 10.60 9.25 33.79
#